data_AF-A0A966FQ96-F1
#
_entry.id   AF-A0A966FQ96-F1
#
_cell.length_a   1.000
_cell.length_b   1.000
_cell.length_c   1.000
_cell.angle_alpha   90.00
_cell.angle_beta   90.00
_cell.angle_gamma   90.00
#
_symmetry.space_group_name_H-M   'P 1'
#
loop_
_entity.id
_entity.type
_entity.pdbx_description
1 polymer ?
#
loop_
_entity_poly.entity_id
_entity_poly.type
_entity_poly.pdbx_seq_one_letter_code
_entity_poly.pdbx_strand_id
1 'polypeptide(L)'
;MKSFVVTQFREHNIIILIVVAFIVIFLMLSHIGTSNNKNYLTDNLPKFPEATFNKQDRILIIAPHPDDETLVNSSVIIKGKEAGANVKIMFVTFGEHNTSTLAKFLLFPSPFTSDLLAERRHKESINAAKVLGLSESDLIFLGFPDFGTLKIWDDHFSNKPYMSGMNLHDKTLYSGVYKKGVSFTAPEELKLFEETISSYKPTKIFYPSTLDLNPDHRATDLFTEAVLFDLKEDVRPDLYTYFVHFKDWPEPVGYYPDAYLSPPSYFTNLTGNWLISFLSKSEETLKLKAVKAYFSQY
;
A
#
# COMPACT_ATOMS: atom_id res chain seq x y z
N MET A 1 49.25 -47.01 42.34
CA MET A 1 49.58 -46.55 40.97
C MET A 1 48.35 -45.83 40.42
N LYS A 2 48.40 -44.57 39.98
CA LYS A 2 49.14 -43.97 38.83
C LYS A 2 48.62 -44.51 37.46
N SER A 3 47.47 -43.96 37.02
CA SER A 3 46.85 -43.95 35.66
C SER A 3 46.05 -45.15 35.12
N PHE A 4 45.06 -44.83 34.25
CA PHE A 4 44.46 -45.62 33.14
C PHE A 4 44.04 -44.69 31.97
N VAL A 5 43.93 -45.25 30.75
CA VAL A 5 43.98 -44.61 29.41
C VAL A 5 42.59 -44.45 28.73
N VAL A 6 42.53 -43.50 27.79
CA VAL A 6 41.41 -42.80 27.10
C VAL A 6 40.83 -43.55 25.87
N THR A 7 39.58 -43.21 25.47
CA THR A 7 39.26 -42.75 24.08
C THR A 7 38.00 -41.85 24.07
N GLN A 8 38.04 -40.75 23.31
CA GLN A 8 36.96 -39.78 23.10
C GLN A 8 36.72 -39.69 21.58
N PHE A 9 35.58 -40.18 21.09
CA PHE A 9 35.16 -40.00 19.70
C PHE A 9 34.54 -38.60 19.51
N ARG A 10 34.97 -37.91 18.46
CA ARG A 10 34.62 -36.50 18.16
C ARG A 10 33.87 -36.45 16.83
N GLU A 11 32.54 -36.65 16.86
CA GLU A 11 31.66 -36.58 15.67
C GLU A 11 31.01 -35.21 15.47
N HIS A 12 31.78 -34.11 15.48
CA HIS A 12 31.21 -32.79 15.19
C HIS A 12 31.38 -32.35 13.73
N ASN A 13 32.32 -32.95 12.99
CA ASN A 13 32.60 -32.50 11.62
C ASN A 13 31.66 -33.13 10.57
N ILE A 14 31.16 -34.36 10.79
CA ILE A 14 30.28 -35.04 9.82
C ILE A 14 28.87 -34.43 9.83
N ILE A 15 28.33 -34.11 11.02
CA ILE A 15 27.01 -33.48 11.15
C ILE A 15 27.01 -32.08 10.52
N ILE A 16 28.06 -31.29 10.74
CA ILE A 16 28.19 -29.96 10.13
C ILE A 16 28.27 -30.06 8.60
N LEU A 17 29.03 -31.02 8.05
CA LEU A 17 29.12 -31.23 6.60
C LEU A 17 27.77 -31.64 5.99
N ILE A 18 26.99 -32.49 6.67
CA ILE A 18 25.65 -32.89 6.22
C ILE A 18 24.69 -31.70 6.26
N VAL A 19 24.69 -30.91 7.34
CA VAL A 19 23.82 -29.72 7.46
C VAL A 19 24.18 -28.67 6.40
N VAL A 20 25.47 -28.42 6.15
CA VAL A 20 25.90 -27.49 5.10
C VAL A 20 25.53 -28.02 3.72
N ALA A 21 25.69 -29.32 3.44
CA ALA A 21 25.26 -29.91 2.17
C ALA A 21 23.75 -29.80 1.96
N PHE A 22 22.93 -30.00 3.00
CA PHE A 22 21.48 -29.79 2.93
C PHE A 22 21.09 -28.33 2.73
N ILE A 23 21.79 -27.38 3.37
CA ILE A 23 21.57 -25.93 3.14
C ILE A 23 21.96 -25.55 1.72
N VAL A 24 23.08 -26.06 1.19
CA VAL A 24 23.51 -25.79 -0.19
C VAL A 24 22.57 -26.42 -1.20
N ILE A 25 22.09 -27.64 -0.97
CA ILE A 25 21.08 -28.29 -1.81
C ILE A 25 19.73 -27.57 -1.72
N PHE A 26 19.32 -27.09 -0.54
CA PHE A 26 18.12 -26.27 -0.36
C PHE A 26 18.25 -24.90 -1.04
N LEU A 27 19.43 -24.27 -1.00
CA LEU A 27 19.74 -23.03 -1.72
C LEU A 27 19.78 -23.25 -3.24
N MET A 28 20.33 -24.38 -3.70
CA MET A 28 20.31 -24.78 -5.11
C MET A 28 18.89 -25.10 -5.58
N LEU A 29 18.08 -25.81 -4.80
CA LEU A 29 16.69 -26.17 -5.11
C LEU A 29 15.73 -24.96 -4.99
N SER A 30 16.00 -24.01 -4.10
CA SER A 30 15.27 -22.72 -4.06
C SER A 30 15.65 -21.78 -5.21
N HIS A 31 16.80 -22.03 -5.87
CA HIS A 31 17.14 -21.44 -7.17
C HIS A 31 16.67 -22.27 -8.37
N ILE A 32 16.23 -23.51 -8.19
CA ILE A 32 15.42 -24.25 -9.17
C ILE A 32 13.96 -23.79 -9.03
N GLY A 33 13.78 -22.48 -9.10
CA GLY A 33 12.50 -21.89 -9.45
C GLY A 33 12.29 -22.16 -10.93
N THR A 34 11.15 -22.78 -11.26
CA THR A 34 10.63 -22.85 -12.62
C THR A 34 10.83 -21.50 -13.30
N SER A 35 11.66 -21.50 -14.35
CA SER A 35 11.83 -20.43 -15.32
C SER A 35 10.48 -20.18 -16.02
N ASN A 36 9.57 -19.50 -15.34
CA ASN A 36 8.56 -18.70 -16.00
C ASN A 36 9.18 -17.30 -16.08
N ASN A 37 9.46 -16.79 -17.27
CA ASN A 37 9.84 -15.39 -17.46
C ASN A 37 8.76 -14.51 -16.79
N LYS A 38 9.04 -13.99 -15.59
CA LYS A 38 8.11 -13.14 -14.81
C LYS A 38 8.17 -11.70 -15.33
N ASN A 39 8.00 -11.53 -16.63
CA ASN A 39 7.91 -10.20 -17.23
C ASN A 39 6.43 -9.80 -17.26
N TYR A 40 6.06 -8.82 -16.43
CA TYR A 40 4.72 -8.25 -16.43
C TYR A 40 4.58 -7.09 -17.42
N LEU A 41 5.68 -6.69 -18.05
CA LEU A 41 5.69 -5.70 -19.11
C LEU A 41 5.40 -6.36 -20.46
N THR A 42 4.53 -5.73 -21.23
CA THR A 42 4.17 -6.15 -22.58
C THR A 42 4.18 -4.97 -23.53
N ASP A 43 4.61 -5.20 -24.77
CA ASP A 43 4.56 -4.20 -25.85
C ASP A 43 3.12 -3.96 -26.34
N ASN A 44 2.21 -4.89 -26.05
CA ASN A 44 0.83 -4.84 -26.49
C ASN A 44 -0.09 -4.42 -25.36
N LEU A 45 -1.07 -3.61 -25.70
CA LEU A 45 -2.13 -3.21 -24.80
C LEU A 45 -2.86 -4.44 -24.21
N PRO A 46 -2.90 -4.64 -22.88
CA PRO A 46 -3.65 -5.73 -22.26
C PRO A 46 -5.13 -5.71 -22.66
N LYS A 47 -5.72 -6.87 -22.91
CA LYS A 47 -7.12 -7.00 -23.37
C LYS A 47 -8.07 -7.17 -22.18
N PHE A 48 -8.27 -6.12 -21.40
CA PHE A 48 -9.31 -6.06 -20.37
C PHE A 48 -10.27 -4.89 -20.62
N PRO A 49 -11.50 -4.94 -20.10
CA PRO A 49 -12.41 -3.80 -20.19
C PRO A 49 -11.81 -2.55 -19.54
N GLU A 50 -12.07 -1.39 -20.14
CA GLU A 50 -11.57 -0.13 -19.61
C GLU A 50 -12.49 0.41 -18.51
N ALA A 51 -11.91 0.92 -17.42
CA ALA A 51 -12.66 1.64 -16.40
C ALA A 51 -13.26 2.92 -17.00
N THR A 52 -14.55 3.14 -16.76
CA THR A 52 -15.29 4.29 -17.30
C THR A 52 -15.84 5.17 -16.18
N PHE A 53 -15.90 6.46 -16.45
CA PHE A 53 -16.32 7.49 -15.50
C PHE A 53 -17.31 8.45 -16.16
N ASN A 54 -18.20 9.02 -15.36
CA ASN A 54 -19.16 10.03 -15.79
C ASN A 54 -19.31 11.14 -14.74
N LYS A 55 -19.96 12.25 -15.11
CA LYS A 55 -20.12 13.42 -14.24
C LYS A 55 -20.94 13.19 -12.97
N GLN A 56 -21.72 12.11 -12.89
CA GLN A 56 -22.47 11.74 -11.68
C GLN A 56 -21.61 10.94 -10.70
N ASP A 57 -20.43 10.47 -11.13
CA ASP A 57 -19.58 9.69 -10.26
C ASP A 57 -19.02 10.51 -9.10
N ARG A 58 -19.04 9.87 -7.93
CA ARG A 58 -18.36 10.30 -6.70
C ARG A 58 -17.33 9.24 -6.39
N ILE A 59 -16.11 9.46 -6.86
CA ILE A 59 -14.99 8.52 -6.76
C ILE A 59 -14.28 8.77 -5.43
N LEU A 60 -14.11 7.72 -4.64
CA LEU A 60 -13.27 7.71 -3.45
C LEU A 60 -12.10 6.74 -3.68
N ILE A 61 -10.87 7.24 -3.59
CA ILE A 61 -9.67 6.43 -3.59
C ILE A 61 -9.20 6.32 -2.14
N ILE A 62 -9.04 5.12 -1.62
CA ILE A 62 -8.56 4.85 -0.26
C ILE A 62 -7.13 4.33 -0.36
N ALA A 63 -6.17 5.20 -0.04
CA ALA A 63 -4.75 4.92 -0.11
C ALA A 63 -4.20 4.64 1.30
N PRO A 64 -3.62 3.45 1.56
CA PRO A 64 -2.93 3.16 2.81
C PRO A 64 -1.84 4.19 3.12
N HIS A 65 -1.00 4.50 2.12
CA HIS A 65 0.15 5.37 2.24
C HIS A 65 0.15 6.53 1.21
N PRO A 66 0.73 7.68 1.58
CA PRO A 66 1.07 8.78 0.67
C PRO A 66 1.99 8.40 -0.52
N ASP A 67 1.42 7.99 -1.65
CA ASP A 67 2.06 7.66 -2.95
C ASP A 67 1.24 6.59 -3.70
N ASP A 68 0.55 5.70 -2.96
CA ASP A 68 -0.27 4.63 -3.52
C ASP A 68 -1.33 5.14 -4.51
N GLU A 69 -1.96 6.26 -4.20
CA GLU A 69 -2.97 6.90 -5.03
C GLU A 69 -2.38 7.36 -6.37
N THR A 70 -1.13 7.83 -6.36
CA THR A 70 -0.43 8.29 -7.55
C THR A 70 0.14 7.10 -8.33
N LEU A 71 0.74 6.12 -7.64
CA LEU A 71 1.36 4.94 -8.26
C LEU A 71 0.33 4.12 -9.03
N VAL A 72 -0.83 3.87 -8.42
CA VAL A 72 -1.84 2.96 -8.97
C VAL A 72 -3.00 3.69 -9.61
N ASN A 73 -3.47 4.78 -9.01
CA ASN A 73 -4.77 5.38 -9.34
C ASN A 73 -4.67 6.71 -10.12
N SER A 74 -3.48 7.12 -10.60
CA SER A 74 -3.35 8.35 -11.40
C SER A 74 -4.31 8.42 -12.59
N SER A 75 -4.51 7.32 -13.33
CA SER A 75 -5.44 7.31 -14.47
C SER A 75 -6.89 7.44 -14.04
N VAL A 76 -7.28 6.86 -12.90
CA VAL A 76 -8.60 7.01 -12.29
C VAL A 76 -8.84 8.48 -11.92
N ILE A 77 -7.85 9.14 -11.31
CA ILE A 77 -7.94 10.56 -10.92
C ILE A 77 -8.11 11.43 -12.16
N ILE A 78 -7.20 11.29 -13.14
CA ILE A 78 -7.18 12.12 -14.34
C ILE A 78 -8.49 11.95 -15.13
N LYS A 79 -8.85 10.70 -15.47
CA LYS A 79 -10.05 10.42 -16.28
C LYS A 79 -11.34 10.72 -15.54
N GLY A 80 -11.39 10.49 -14.23
CA GLY A 80 -12.52 10.92 -13.40
C GLY A 80 -12.74 12.42 -13.49
N LYS A 81 -11.66 13.22 -13.37
CA LYS A 81 -11.73 14.68 -13.50
C LYS A 81 -12.11 15.14 -14.90
N GLU A 82 -11.56 14.53 -15.94
CA GLU A 82 -11.92 14.83 -17.34
C GLU A 82 -13.39 14.52 -17.64
N ALA A 83 -13.94 13.46 -17.04
CA ALA A 83 -15.36 13.10 -17.13
C ALA A 83 -16.28 14.03 -16.31
N GLY A 84 -15.71 14.96 -15.52
CA GLY A 84 -16.45 15.86 -14.64
C GLY A 84 -16.92 15.21 -13.33
N ALA A 85 -16.38 14.06 -12.95
CA ALA A 85 -16.68 13.39 -11.69
C ALA A 85 -16.10 14.16 -10.49
N ASN A 86 -16.68 13.91 -9.31
CA ASN A 86 -16.07 14.32 -8.05
C ASN A 86 -15.09 13.23 -7.61
N VAL A 87 -13.85 13.61 -7.31
CA VAL A 87 -12.79 12.69 -6.91
C VAL A 87 -12.24 13.12 -5.56
N LYS A 88 -12.21 12.21 -4.60
CA LYS A 88 -11.55 12.40 -3.30
C LYS A 88 -10.57 11.27 -3.02
N ILE A 89 -9.56 11.58 -2.22
CA ILE A 89 -8.55 10.64 -1.77
C ILE A 89 -8.56 10.62 -0.25
N MET A 90 -8.71 9.42 0.33
CA MET A 90 -8.57 9.17 1.75
C MET A 90 -7.26 8.44 2.01
N PHE A 91 -6.33 9.09 2.70
CA PHE A 91 -5.08 8.50 3.17
C PHE A 91 -5.29 7.94 4.57
N VAL A 92 -4.99 6.66 4.77
CA VAL A 92 -5.15 6.00 6.08
C VAL A 92 -4.02 6.44 7.03
N THR A 93 -2.79 6.44 6.53
CA THR A 93 -1.58 6.81 7.28
C THR A 93 -0.89 8.05 6.69
N PHE A 94 0.19 8.50 7.32
CA PHE A 94 1.07 9.54 6.77
C PHE A 94 2.34 8.94 6.14
N GLY A 95 2.46 7.61 6.08
CA GLY A 95 3.60 6.93 5.49
C GLY A 95 4.92 7.18 6.25
N GLU A 96 4.85 7.41 7.56
CA GLU A 96 5.99 7.80 8.38
C GLU A 96 7.01 6.68 8.62
N HIS A 97 6.73 5.44 8.18
CA HIS A 97 7.57 4.27 8.35
C HIS A 97 8.22 3.83 7.04
N ASN A 98 9.01 4.72 6.42
CA ASN A 98 9.93 4.33 5.34
C ASN A 98 11.39 4.38 5.82
N THR A 99 11.87 3.26 6.36
CA THR A 99 13.24 3.14 6.92
C THR A 99 14.34 3.41 5.89
N SER A 100 14.11 3.08 4.61
CA SER A 100 15.07 3.36 3.53
C SER A 100 15.19 4.87 3.25
N THR A 101 14.07 5.59 3.22
CA THR A 101 14.02 7.05 3.11
C THR A 101 14.64 7.73 4.33
N LEU A 102 14.31 7.25 5.54
CA LEU A 102 14.90 7.76 6.79
C LEU A 102 16.43 7.60 6.79
N ALA A 103 16.93 6.44 6.35
CA ALA A 103 18.36 6.19 6.20
C ALA A 103 19.01 7.07 5.12
N LYS A 104 18.33 7.34 4.00
CA LYS A 104 18.83 8.16 2.89
C LYS A 104 18.93 9.65 3.24
N PHE A 105 17.99 10.18 4.03
CA PHE A 105 17.83 11.64 4.19
C PHE A 105 17.99 12.17 5.61
N LEU A 106 17.80 11.35 6.65
CA LEU A 106 17.67 11.83 8.03
C LEU A 106 18.70 11.22 9.00
N LEU A 107 19.69 10.48 8.47
CA LEU A 107 20.89 9.94 9.13
C LEU A 107 20.64 8.96 10.30
N PHE A 108 19.55 9.06 11.05
CA PHE A 108 19.18 8.16 12.14
C PHE A 108 17.66 8.02 12.29
N PRO A 109 17.09 6.81 12.20
CA PRO A 109 15.70 6.55 12.55
C PRO A 109 15.43 6.90 14.02
N SER A 110 14.47 7.78 14.25
CA SER A 110 13.97 8.19 15.57
C SER A 110 12.48 8.58 15.47
N PRO A 111 11.77 8.68 16.62
CA PRO A 111 10.40 9.22 16.64
C PRO A 111 10.28 10.56 15.93
N PHE A 112 11.17 11.50 16.25
CA PHE A 112 11.18 12.83 15.65
C PHE A 112 11.38 12.81 14.12
N THR A 113 12.30 12.00 13.62
CA THR A 113 12.52 11.89 12.16
C THR A 113 11.34 11.24 11.44
N SER A 114 10.61 10.35 12.11
CA SER A 114 9.39 9.74 11.56
C SER A 114 8.30 10.82 11.43
N ASP A 115 8.12 11.67 12.44
CA ASP A 115 7.18 12.80 12.35
C ASP A 115 7.56 13.82 11.28
N LEU A 116 8.85 14.11 11.12
CA LEU A 116 9.33 14.95 10.01
C LEU A 116 9.04 14.32 8.64
N LEU A 117 9.14 13.00 8.52
CA LEU A 117 8.80 12.29 7.30
C LEU A 117 7.28 12.33 7.05
N ALA A 118 6.45 12.14 8.08
CA ALA A 118 4.99 12.27 8.01
C ALA A 118 4.58 13.63 7.44
N GLU A 119 5.07 14.72 8.03
CA GLU A 119 4.77 16.09 7.60
C GLU A 119 5.32 16.41 6.20
N ARG A 120 6.43 15.78 5.80
CA ARG A 120 6.94 15.86 4.42
C ARG A 120 6.00 15.14 3.46
N ARG A 121 5.66 13.88 3.70
CA ARG A 121 4.81 13.07 2.82
C ARG A 121 3.39 13.64 2.70
N HIS A 122 2.88 14.28 3.75
CA HIS A 122 1.66 15.07 3.68
C HIS A 122 1.73 16.20 2.63
N LYS A 123 2.80 17.01 2.67
CA LYS A 123 3.02 18.10 1.69
C LYS A 123 3.27 17.55 0.28
N GLU A 124 4.01 16.45 0.16
CA GLU A 124 4.25 15.78 -1.11
C GLU A 124 2.94 15.28 -1.73
N SER A 125 2.03 14.73 -0.91
CA SER A 125 0.69 14.32 -1.37
C SER A 125 -0.15 15.47 -1.87
N ILE A 126 -0.15 16.60 -1.17
CA ILE A 126 -0.83 17.82 -1.64
C ILE A 126 -0.26 18.29 -2.98
N ASN A 127 1.06 18.20 -3.16
CA ASN A 127 1.70 18.61 -4.41
C ASN A 127 1.40 17.63 -5.55
N ALA A 128 1.44 16.31 -5.31
CA ALA A 128 1.09 15.29 -6.29
C ALA A 128 -0.38 15.40 -6.72
N ALA A 129 -1.30 15.56 -5.76
CA ALA A 129 -2.72 15.79 -6.01
C ALA A 129 -2.97 17.03 -6.88
N LYS A 130 -2.28 18.15 -6.60
CA LYS A 130 -2.34 19.37 -7.43
C LYS A 130 -1.88 19.14 -8.86
N VAL A 131 -0.83 18.32 -9.06
CA VAL A 131 -0.38 17.94 -10.40
C VAL A 131 -1.47 17.15 -11.14
N LEU A 132 -2.19 16.26 -10.45
CA LEU A 132 -3.28 15.45 -11.00
C LEU A 132 -4.63 16.20 -11.09
N GLY A 133 -4.66 17.51 -10.82
CA GLY A 133 -5.85 18.34 -10.97
C GLY A 133 -6.82 18.32 -9.78
N LEU A 134 -6.36 17.85 -8.62
CA LEU A 134 -7.10 17.89 -7.35
C LEU A 134 -6.65 19.08 -6.48
N SER A 135 -7.52 19.45 -5.55
CA SER A 135 -7.25 20.45 -4.53
C SER A 135 -6.98 19.80 -3.18
N GLU A 136 -6.45 20.55 -2.22
CA GLU A 136 -6.25 20.06 -0.85
C GLU A 136 -7.58 19.65 -0.18
N SER A 137 -8.70 20.32 -0.52
CA SER A 137 -10.03 19.93 -0.03
C SER A 137 -10.56 18.61 -0.59
N ASP A 138 -9.87 18.03 -1.58
CA ASP A 138 -10.17 16.70 -2.11
C ASP A 138 -9.43 15.59 -1.37
N LEU A 139 -8.55 15.95 -0.42
CA LEU A 139 -7.73 15.01 0.34
C LEU A 139 -8.23 14.92 1.79
N ILE A 140 -8.27 13.70 2.31
CA ILE A 140 -8.68 13.37 3.67
C ILE A 140 -7.56 12.53 4.28
N PHE A 141 -6.95 12.97 5.37
CA PHE A 141 -5.88 12.23 6.03
C PHE A 141 -6.37 11.70 7.38
N LEU A 142 -6.50 10.40 7.55
CA LEU A 142 -7.00 9.81 8.81
C LEU A 142 -5.94 9.85 9.91
N GLY A 143 -4.69 9.52 9.57
CA GLY A 143 -3.54 9.64 10.47
C GLY A 143 -3.33 8.47 11.42
N PHE A 144 -3.82 7.28 11.04
CA PHE A 144 -3.47 6.03 11.72
C PHE A 144 -2.00 5.66 11.47
N PRO A 145 -1.39 4.85 12.36
CA PRO A 145 0.04 4.62 12.33
C PRO A 145 0.44 3.67 11.19
N ASP A 146 1.46 4.08 10.44
CA ASP A 146 2.11 3.26 9.41
C ASP A 146 2.73 1.97 10.04
N PHE A 147 2.52 0.83 9.39
CA PHE A 147 2.72 -0.56 9.87
C PHE A 147 1.96 -0.93 11.17
N GLY A 148 0.97 -0.13 11.55
CA GLY A 148 0.17 -0.31 12.76
C GLY A 148 -1.27 -0.73 12.52
N THR A 149 -1.87 -0.42 11.37
CA THR A 149 -3.32 -0.59 11.13
C THR A 149 -3.76 -2.05 11.18
N LEU A 150 -2.96 -2.99 10.68
CA LEU A 150 -3.31 -4.42 10.81
C LEU A 150 -3.24 -4.91 12.26
N LYS A 151 -2.30 -4.38 13.06
CA LYS A 151 -2.23 -4.71 14.50
C LYS A 151 -3.41 -4.09 15.26
N ILE A 152 -3.88 -2.92 14.82
CA ILE A 152 -5.08 -2.29 15.35
C ILE A 152 -6.28 -3.18 15.09
N TRP A 153 -6.43 -3.65 13.84
CA TRP A 153 -7.46 -4.61 13.45
C TRP A 153 -7.38 -5.90 14.27
N ASP A 154 -6.22 -6.55 14.34
CA ASP A 154 -6.12 -7.87 14.98
C ASP A 154 -6.41 -7.83 16.49
N ASP A 155 -5.87 -6.84 17.22
CA ASP A 155 -5.76 -6.90 18.68
C ASP A 155 -6.32 -5.68 19.44
N HIS A 156 -6.78 -4.61 18.77
CA HIS A 156 -7.17 -3.35 19.42
C HIS A 156 -8.64 -2.95 19.19
N PHE A 157 -9.53 -3.96 19.18
CA PHE A 157 -11.00 -3.76 19.27
C PHE A 157 -11.49 -3.31 20.65
N SER A 158 -10.64 -3.43 21.69
CA SER A 158 -10.92 -2.91 23.02
C SER A 158 -10.65 -1.40 23.13
N ASN A 159 -10.96 -0.80 24.28
CA ASN A 159 -10.66 0.62 24.55
C ASN A 159 -9.17 0.92 24.81
N LYS A 160 -8.26 -0.05 24.62
CA LYS A 160 -6.81 0.17 24.78
C LYS A 160 -6.21 0.58 23.43
N PRO A 161 -5.67 1.80 23.28
CA PRO A 161 -5.05 2.24 22.04
C PRO A 161 -3.76 1.46 21.73
N TYR A 162 -3.52 1.23 20.45
CA TYR A 162 -2.24 0.77 19.93
C TYR A 162 -1.18 1.88 20.07
N MET A 163 0.01 1.51 20.56
CA MET A 163 1.16 2.42 20.63
C MET A 163 2.07 2.16 19.42
N SER A 164 2.22 3.16 18.55
CA SER A 164 3.13 3.07 17.41
C SER A 164 4.57 2.92 17.87
N GLY A 165 5.24 1.87 17.40
CA GLY A 165 6.65 1.64 17.72
C GLY A 165 7.61 2.67 17.11
N MET A 166 7.14 3.46 16.13
CA MET A 166 7.98 4.40 15.37
C MET A 166 8.06 5.78 16.04
N ASN A 167 6.91 6.39 16.29
CA ASN A 167 6.79 7.74 16.84
C ASN A 167 6.25 7.80 18.27
N LEU A 168 5.90 6.64 18.86
CA LEU A 168 5.31 6.54 20.20
C LEU A 168 3.98 7.30 20.33
N HIS A 169 3.24 7.41 19.23
CA HIS A 169 1.89 7.93 19.21
C HIS A 169 0.86 6.83 19.45
N ASP A 170 -0.20 7.17 20.17
CA ASP A 170 -1.36 6.33 20.45
C ASP A 170 -2.69 6.95 19.96
N LYS A 171 -2.58 8.06 19.25
CA LYS A 171 -3.68 8.85 18.70
C LYS A 171 -3.21 9.73 17.55
N THR A 172 -4.15 10.23 16.76
CA THR A 172 -3.88 11.15 15.65
C THR A 172 -3.39 12.51 16.17
N LEU A 173 -2.18 12.92 15.79
CA LEU A 173 -1.55 14.16 16.30
C LEU A 173 -1.11 15.14 15.21
N TYR A 174 -0.99 14.71 13.96
CA TYR A 174 -0.49 15.56 12.87
C TYR A 174 -1.40 16.75 12.58
N SER A 175 -0.83 17.81 12.03
CA SER A 175 -1.55 19.06 11.83
C SER A 175 -2.68 18.93 10.79
N GLY A 176 -2.46 18.14 9.73
CA GLY A 176 -3.37 17.93 8.60
C GLY A 176 -4.34 16.77 8.73
N VAL A 177 -4.47 16.14 9.91
CA VAL A 177 -5.43 15.04 10.10
C VAL A 177 -6.87 15.55 10.00
N TYR A 178 -7.76 14.71 9.48
CA TYR A 178 -9.19 14.93 9.40
C TYR A 178 -9.81 15.17 10.79
N LYS A 179 -9.35 14.41 11.79
CA LYS A 179 -9.81 14.53 13.18
C LYS A 179 -8.64 14.31 14.13
N LYS A 180 -8.33 15.32 14.97
CA LYS A 180 -7.24 15.28 15.95
C LYS A 180 -7.64 14.54 17.21
N GLY A 181 -6.68 13.85 17.83
CA GLY A 181 -6.84 13.19 19.12
C GLY A 181 -7.65 11.89 19.06
N VAL A 182 -7.86 11.32 17.89
CA VAL A 182 -8.55 10.05 17.71
C VAL A 182 -7.61 8.92 18.11
N SER A 183 -8.01 8.10 19.08
CA SER A 183 -7.21 6.99 19.58
C SER A 183 -7.00 5.92 18.52
N PHE A 184 -5.83 5.28 18.53
CA PHE A 184 -5.50 4.18 17.63
C PHE A 184 -6.15 2.87 18.08
N THR A 185 -7.48 2.78 17.92
CA THR A 185 -8.28 1.59 18.19
C THR A 185 -9.13 1.25 16.96
N ALA A 186 -9.48 -0.03 16.78
CA ALA A 186 -10.28 -0.46 15.64
C ALA A 186 -11.67 0.22 15.60
N PRO A 187 -12.39 0.42 16.73
CA PRO A 187 -13.68 1.13 16.69
C PRO A 187 -13.58 2.58 16.23
N GLU A 188 -12.50 3.29 16.57
CA GLU A 188 -12.31 4.68 16.12
C GLU A 188 -11.88 4.75 14.64
N GLU A 189 -11.10 3.77 14.16
CA GLU A 189 -10.77 3.64 12.73
C GLU A 189 -12.01 3.32 11.88
N LEU A 190 -12.78 2.30 12.27
CA LEU A 190 -14.08 1.98 11.66
C LEU A 190 -14.99 3.21 11.60
N LYS A 191 -15.10 3.94 12.72
CA LYS A 191 -15.92 5.14 12.79
C LYS A 191 -15.46 6.24 11.84
N LEU A 192 -14.15 6.47 11.68
CA LEU A 192 -13.64 7.47 10.73
C LEU A 192 -13.86 7.05 9.27
N PHE A 193 -13.72 5.77 8.96
CA PHE A 193 -14.08 5.23 7.64
C PHE A 193 -15.59 5.41 7.38
N GLU A 194 -16.43 5.04 8.35
CA GLU A 194 -17.89 5.20 8.28
C GLU A 194 -18.29 6.67 8.11
N GLU A 195 -17.76 7.58 8.93
CA GLU A 195 -17.97 9.04 8.84
C GLU A 195 -17.58 9.55 7.44
N THR A 196 -16.45 9.10 6.89
CA THR A 196 -15.96 9.53 5.57
C THR A 196 -16.84 8.98 4.44
N ILE A 197 -17.12 7.67 4.43
CA ILE A 197 -17.89 7.01 3.37
C ILE A 197 -19.35 7.45 3.39
N SER A 198 -19.98 7.53 4.57
CA SER A 198 -21.39 7.94 4.70
C SER A 198 -21.61 9.41 4.34
N SER A 199 -20.67 10.31 4.68
CA SER A 199 -20.76 11.73 4.30
C SER A 199 -20.48 11.93 2.81
N TYR A 200 -19.48 11.23 2.27
CA TYR A 200 -19.10 11.36 0.88
C TYR A 200 -19.93 10.49 -0.08
N LYS A 201 -20.76 9.56 0.39
CA LYS A 201 -21.64 8.68 -0.42
C LYS A 201 -21.07 8.35 -1.81
N PRO A 202 -19.89 7.71 -1.88
CA PRO A 202 -19.24 7.41 -3.15
C PRO A 202 -20.11 6.51 -4.02
N THR A 203 -20.03 6.69 -5.33
CA THR A 203 -20.59 5.75 -6.33
C THR A 203 -19.54 4.73 -6.77
N LYS A 204 -18.25 5.01 -6.56
CA LYS A 204 -17.12 4.14 -6.89
C LYS A 204 -16.07 4.25 -5.81
N ILE A 205 -15.54 3.12 -5.33
CA ILE A 205 -14.43 3.07 -4.37
C ILE A 205 -13.27 2.27 -4.95
N PHE A 206 -12.07 2.85 -4.93
CA PHE A 206 -10.81 2.19 -5.27
C PHE A 206 -9.98 2.03 -3.99
N TYR A 207 -9.62 0.81 -3.62
CA TYR A 207 -8.93 0.50 -2.36
C TYR A 207 -8.01 -0.72 -2.54
N PRO A 208 -7.02 -0.95 -1.67
CA PRO A 208 -6.14 -2.10 -1.79
C PRO A 208 -6.90 -3.43 -1.63
N SER A 209 -6.34 -4.50 -2.18
CA SER A 209 -6.80 -5.87 -2.02
C SER A 209 -6.17 -6.53 -0.80
N THR A 210 -6.92 -7.39 -0.10
CA THR A 210 -6.38 -8.35 0.88
C THR A 210 -5.26 -9.26 0.36
N LEU A 211 -5.08 -9.38 -0.97
CA LEU A 211 -4.00 -10.15 -1.59
C LEU A 211 -2.66 -9.40 -1.63
N ASP A 212 -2.65 -8.11 -1.29
CA ASP A 212 -1.44 -7.31 -1.12
C ASP A 212 -0.63 -7.81 0.09
N LEU A 213 0.69 -7.86 -0.03
CA LEU A 213 1.59 -8.36 1.01
C LEU A 213 1.82 -7.34 2.13
N ASN A 214 1.55 -6.06 1.89
CA ASN A 214 1.70 -5.01 2.89
C ASN A 214 0.59 -5.14 3.96
N PRO A 215 0.93 -5.16 5.26
CA PRO A 215 -0.07 -5.28 6.32
C PRO A 215 -1.09 -4.15 6.31
N ASP A 216 -0.69 -2.91 6.05
CA ASP A 216 -1.62 -1.79 6.09
C ASP A 216 -2.56 -1.78 4.88
N HIS A 217 -2.12 -2.29 3.75
CA HIS A 217 -2.97 -2.52 2.58
C HIS A 217 -4.08 -3.52 2.91
N ARG A 218 -3.72 -4.62 3.56
CA ARG A 218 -4.70 -5.63 4.01
C ARG A 218 -5.65 -5.08 5.07
N ALA A 219 -5.14 -4.30 6.02
CA ALA A 219 -5.99 -3.67 7.03
C ALA A 219 -6.98 -2.69 6.40
N THR A 220 -6.52 -1.87 5.46
CA THR A 220 -7.36 -0.90 4.74
C THR A 220 -8.50 -1.58 3.98
N ASP A 221 -8.24 -2.72 3.33
CA ASP A 221 -9.27 -3.58 2.74
C ASP A 221 -10.29 -4.02 3.81
N LEU A 222 -9.81 -4.62 4.91
CA LEU A 222 -10.67 -5.14 5.98
C LEU A 222 -11.57 -4.05 6.61
N PHE A 223 -11.02 -2.88 6.93
CA PHE A 223 -11.79 -1.74 7.45
C PHE A 223 -12.80 -1.22 6.43
N THR A 224 -12.42 -1.13 5.14
CA THR A 224 -13.32 -0.69 4.07
C THR A 224 -14.50 -1.65 3.91
N GLU A 225 -14.24 -2.95 3.79
CA GLU A 225 -15.26 -3.98 3.62
C GLU A 225 -16.20 -4.07 4.83
N ALA A 226 -15.67 -3.98 6.05
CA ALA A 226 -16.48 -3.98 7.26
C ALA A 226 -17.46 -2.80 7.31
N VAL A 227 -16.98 -1.59 7.02
CA VAL A 227 -17.84 -0.39 6.98
C VAL A 227 -18.87 -0.45 5.86
N LEU A 228 -18.50 -0.94 4.68
CA LEU A 228 -19.45 -1.10 3.57
C LEU A 228 -20.51 -2.16 3.85
N PHE A 229 -20.16 -3.22 4.58
CA PHE A 229 -21.13 -4.21 5.04
C PHE A 229 -22.19 -3.59 5.96
N ASP A 230 -21.77 -2.68 6.85
CA ASP A 230 -22.66 -1.96 7.76
C ASP A 230 -23.50 -0.88 7.04
N LEU A 231 -22.90 -0.18 6.07
CA LEU A 231 -23.55 0.89 5.29
C LEU A 231 -24.35 0.41 4.07
N LYS A 232 -24.51 -0.90 3.86
CA LYS A 232 -25.09 -1.48 2.61
C LYS A 232 -26.48 -0.97 2.21
N GLU A 233 -27.27 -0.44 3.15
CA GLU A 233 -28.58 0.14 2.84
C GLU A 233 -28.51 1.62 2.41
N ASP A 234 -27.45 2.33 2.80
CA ASP A 234 -27.29 3.77 2.57
C ASP A 234 -26.28 4.09 1.46
N VAL A 235 -25.27 3.25 1.26
CA VAL A 235 -24.18 3.42 0.29
C VAL A 235 -23.94 2.10 -0.44
N ARG A 236 -24.04 2.13 -1.78
CA ARG A 236 -23.81 0.96 -2.65
C ARG A 236 -22.89 1.36 -3.83
N PRO A 237 -21.58 1.52 -3.60
CA PRO A 237 -20.64 1.88 -4.65
C PRO A 237 -20.27 0.65 -5.50
N ASP A 238 -19.79 0.89 -6.72
CA ASP A 238 -18.96 -0.10 -7.41
C ASP A 238 -17.60 -0.19 -6.71
N LEU A 239 -17.13 -1.40 -6.44
CA LEU A 239 -15.91 -1.67 -5.70
C LEU A 239 -14.80 -2.14 -6.64
N TYR A 240 -13.62 -1.52 -6.53
CA TYR A 240 -12.45 -1.84 -7.33
C TYR A 240 -11.23 -2.00 -6.42
N THR A 241 -10.66 -3.21 -6.38
CA THR A 241 -9.46 -3.46 -5.59
C THR A 241 -8.19 -3.35 -6.44
N TYR A 242 -7.10 -2.92 -5.82
CA TYR A 242 -5.77 -2.85 -6.42
C TYR A 242 -4.69 -3.44 -5.52
N PHE A 243 -3.47 -3.62 -6.01
CA PHE A 243 -2.33 -3.94 -5.16
C PHE A 243 -1.07 -3.21 -5.63
N VAL A 244 -0.19 -2.95 -4.68
CA VAL A 244 1.11 -2.30 -4.86
C VAL A 244 2.22 -3.30 -4.51
N HIS A 245 2.06 -4.05 -3.42
CA HIS A 245 3.08 -4.97 -2.95
C HIS A 245 2.64 -6.41 -3.19
N PHE A 246 3.21 -7.02 -4.23
CA PHE A 246 3.06 -8.44 -4.47
C PHE A 246 4.41 -9.06 -4.83
N LYS A 247 4.53 -10.37 -4.66
CA LYS A 247 5.79 -11.06 -4.96
C LYS A 247 6.15 -10.86 -6.43
N ASP A 248 7.35 -10.34 -6.65
CA ASP A 248 7.89 -10.03 -7.97
C ASP A 248 7.01 -9.02 -8.75
N TRP A 249 6.34 -8.07 -8.09
CA TRP A 249 5.47 -7.10 -8.76
C TRP A 249 5.88 -5.64 -8.47
N PRO A 250 5.94 -4.77 -9.49
CA PRO A 250 6.06 -5.10 -10.91
C PRO A 250 7.46 -5.69 -11.21
N GLU A 251 7.57 -6.61 -12.15
CA GLU A 251 8.87 -7.15 -12.62
C GLU A 251 8.99 -6.99 -14.14
N PRO A 252 10.09 -6.39 -14.64
CA PRO A 252 11.17 -5.75 -13.86
C PRO A 252 10.72 -4.45 -13.18
N VAL A 253 11.30 -4.16 -12.00
CA VAL A 253 11.10 -2.88 -11.30
C VAL A 253 11.84 -1.77 -12.02
N GLY A 254 11.14 -0.70 -12.41
CA GLY A 254 11.77 0.47 -13.03
C GLY A 254 10.81 1.33 -13.84
N TYR A 255 11.37 2.35 -14.50
CA TYR A 255 10.63 3.24 -15.40
C TYR A 255 10.72 2.74 -16.84
N TYR A 256 9.62 2.16 -17.34
CA TYR A 256 9.49 1.59 -18.68
C TYR A 256 8.33 2.26 -19.44
N PRO A 257 8.52 3.49 -19.97
CA PRO A 257 7.43 4.30 -20.55
C PRO A 257 6.90 3.80 -21.89
N ASP A 258 7.56 2.83 -22.50
CA ASP A 258 7.17 2.25 -23.80
C ASP A 258 6.51 0.87 -23.64
N ALA A 259 6.30 0.42 -22.40
CA ALA A 259 5.68 -0.87 -22.09
C ALA A 259 4.41 -0.71 -21.25
N TYR A 260 3.49 -1.66 -21.39
CA TYR A 260 2.28 -1.75 -20.59
C TYR A 260 2.45 -2.75 -19.46
N LEU A 261 1.92 -2.41 -18.29
CA LEU A 261 1.86 -3.34 -17.15
C LEU A 261 0.61 -4.23 -17.28
N SER A 262 0.82 -5.54 -17.40
CA SER A 262 -0.24 -6.54 -17.40
C SER A 262 -0.38 -7.18 -16.02
N PRO A 263 -1.60 -7.41 -15.50
CA PRO A 263 -1.80 -8.09 -14.23
C PRO A 263 -1.17 -9.50 -14.24
N PRO A 264 -0.76 -10.02 -13.06
CA PRO A 264 -0.21 -11.35 -12.94
C PRO A 264 -1.21 -12.41 -13.39
N SER A 265 -0.75 -13.34 -14.24
CA SER A 265 -1.60 -14.40 -14.82
C SER A 265 -2.27 -15.29 -13.76
N TYR A 266 -1.65 -15.41 -12.58
CA TYR A 266 -2.27 -16.08 -11.44
C TYR A 266 -3.60 -15.43 -11.04
N PHE A 267 -3.65 -14.09 -10.94
CA PHE A 267 -4.85 -13.39 -10.56
C PHE A 267 -5.88 -13.29 -11.69
N THR A 268 -5.43 -13.19 -12.95
CA THR A 268 -6.37 -13.20 -14.09
C THR A 268 -7.17 -14.50 -14.13
N ASN A 269 -6.56 -15.62 -13.72
CA ASN A 269 -7.22 -16.93 -13.66
C ASN A 269 -8.08 -17.13 -12.42
N LEU A 270 -7.83 -16.41 -11.33
CA LEU A 270 -8.58 -16.53 -10.08
C LEU A 270 -9.86 -15.68 -10.05
N THR A 271 -9.80 -14.44 -10.54
CA THR A 271 -10.89 -13.47 -10.34
C THR A 271 -11.62 -13.09 -11.63
N GLY A 272 -10.98 -13.23 -12.80
CA GLY A 272 -11.59 -13.01 -14.13
C GLY A 272 -12.08 -11.58 -14.46
N ASN A 273 -12.20 -10.70 -13.47
CA ASN A 273 -12.87 -9.39 -13.58
C ASN A 273 -11.89 -8.22 -13.49
N TRP A 274 -10.77 -8.31 -14.21
CA TRP A 274 -9.81 -7.23 -14.28
C TRP A 274 -10.34 -6.06 -15.12
N LEU A 275 -10.10 -4.85 -14.65
CA LEU A 275 -10.24 -3.64 -15.43
C LEU A 275 -8.86 -3.02 -15.64
N ILE A 276 -8.73 -2.26 -16.71
CA ILE A 276 -7.55 -1.44 -16.99
C ILE A 276 -7.99 0.01 -17.18
N SER A 277 -7.11 0.95 -16.86
CA SER A 277 -7.34 2.36 -17.11
C SER A 277 -6.07 2.93 -17.72
N PHE A 278 -6.10 3.05 -19.04
CA PHE A 278 -4.93 3.44 -19.83
C PHE A 278 -4.58 4.90 -19.63
N LEU A 279 -3.32 5.25 -19.91
CA LEU A 279 -2.86 6.62 -19.97
C LEU A 279 -2.42 6.92 -21.41
N SER A 280 -2.88 8.03 -21.96
CA SER A 280 -2.26 8.66 -23.13
C SER A 280 -0.89 9.23 -22.75
N LYS A 281 -0.07 9.57 -23.75
CA LYS A 281 1.29 10.09 -23.50
C LYS A 281 1.33 11.37 -22.65
N SER A 282 0.32 12.23 -22.80
CA SER A 282 0.16 13.43 -21.95
C SER A 282 -0.18 13.05 -20.50
N GLU A 283 -1.04 12.07 -20.30
CA GLU A 283 -1.42 11.60 -18.97
C GLU A 283 -0.28 10.83 -18.28
N GLU A 284 0.52 10.07 -19.03
CA GLU A 284 1.76 9.44 -18.53
C GLU A 284 2.76 10.49 -18.03
N THR A 285 2.92 11.60 -18.78
CA THR A 285 3.78 12.72 -18.38
C THR A 285 3.28 13.36 -17.09
N LEU A 286 1.95 13.48 -16.94
CA LEU A 286 1.34 14.03 -15.74
C LEU A 286 1.51 13.10 -14.54
N LYS A 287 1.28 11.79 -14.73
CA LYS A 287 1.56 10.76 -13.72
C LYS A 287 3.03 10.80 -13.28
N LEU A 288 3.98 10.84 -14.22
CA LEU A 288 5.40 10.91 -13.87
C LEU A 288 5.74 12.17 -13.05
N LYS A 289 5.13 13.32 -13.39
CA LYS A 289 5.31 14.56 -12.63
C LYS A 289 4.72 14.44 -11.22
N ALA A 290 3.58 13.77 -11.06
CA ALA A 290 2.97 13.51 -9.76
C ALA A 290 3.82 12.54 -8.91
N VAL A 291 4.31 11.45 -9.51
CA VAL A 291 5.24 10.50 -8.86
C VAL A 291 6.49 11.23 -8.37
N LYS A 292 7.07 12.11 -9.19
CA LYS A 292 8.23 12.93 -8.82
C LYS A 292 7.95 13.97 -7.73
N ALA A 293 6.69 14.28 -7.44
CA ALA A 293 6.34 15.17 -6.32
C ALA A 293 6.55 14.48 -4.97
N TYR A 294 6.56 13.14 -4.93
CA TYR A 294 6.98 12.33 -3.78
C TYR A 294 8.50 12.22 -3.70
N PHE A 295 9.18 13.33 -3.46
CA PHE A 295 10.65 13.38 -3.40
C PHE A 295 11.24 12.41 -2.37
N SER A 296 10.51 12.12 -1.29
CA SER A 296 10.99 11.16 -0.30
C SER A 296 10.97 9.73 -0.81
N GLN A 297 10.17 9.41 -1.83
CA GLN A 297 9.95 8.04 -2.36
C GLN A 297 10.53 7.81 -3.77
N TYR A 298 10.79 8.87 -4.53
CA TYR A 298 11.39 8.82 -5.88
C TYR A 298 12.93 8.67 -5.88
#